data_AF-A0A1F8XUS5-F1
#
_entry.id   AF-A0A1F8XUS5-F1
#
_cell.length_a   1.000
_cell.length_b   1.000
_cell.length_c   1.000
_cell.angle_alpha   90.00
_cell.angle_beta   90.00
_cell.angle_gamma   90.00
#
_symmetry.space_group_name_H-M   'P 1'
#
loop_
_entity.id
_entity.type
_entity.pdbx_description
1 polymer ?
#
loop_
_entity_poly.entity_id
_entity_poly.type
_entity_poly.pdbx_seq_one_letter_code
_entity_poly.pdbx_strand_id
1 'polypeptide(L)' 'MDGPIDKDMIIGEVIGKYPSTEPVFKKHFGKGCFTCPGSNNEDIAFGAMMHNADVEAVVRELNEAVNRKKTRG' A
#
# COMPACT_ATOMS: atom_id res chain seq x y z
N MET A 1 9.60 -2.82 11.60
CA MET A 1 8.82 -1.74 10.93
C MET A 1 8.19 -0.92 12.04
N ASP A 2 8.86 0.15 12.45
CA ASP A 2 8.47 0.95 13.63
C ASP A 2 8.27 2.43 13.26
N GLY A 3 8.12 2.70 11.96
CA GLY A 3 7.95 4.03 11.37
C GLY A 3 6.80 4.08 10.34
N PRO A 4 6.62 5.23 9.67
CA PRO A 4 5.64 5.38 8.61
C PRO A 4 5.91 4.40 7.46
N ILE A 5 4.87 4.07 6.70
CA ILE A 5 5.02 3.31 5.45
C ILE A 5 5.84 4.16 4.49
N ASP A 6 6.86 3.56 3.87
CA ASP A 6 7.67 4.17 2.81
C ASP A 6 7.45 3.42 1.49
N LYS A 7 7.95 3.99 0.39
CA LYS A 7 7.73 3.46 -0.97
C LYS A 7 8.56 2.22 -1.31
N ASP A 8 9.59 1.92 -0.53
CA ASP A 8 10.51 0.80 -0.73
C ASP A 8 10.01 -0.46 0.01
N MET A 9 8.92 -0.34 0.80
CA MET A 9 8.27 -1.47 1.44
C MET A 9 7.52 -2.36 0.46
N ILE A 10 7.55 -3.68 0.72
CA ILE A 10 6.82 -4.68 -0.05
C ILE A 10 5.31 -4.56 0.18
N ILE A 11 4.54 -4.53 -0.91
CA ILE A 11 3.07 -4.36 -0.87
C ILE A 11 2.42 -5.45 -0.01
N GLY A 12 2.77 -6.71 -0.23
CA GLY A 12 2.24 -7.85 0.54
C GLY A 12 2.52 -7.75 2.05
N GLU A 13 3.71 -7.29 2.43
CA GLU A 13 4.06 -7.10 3.85
C GLU A 13 3.24 -5.96 4.49
N VAL A 14 3.08 -4.85 3.76
CA VAL A 14 2.29 -3.69 4.21
C VAL A 14 0.83 -4.07 4.40
N ILE A 15 0.23 -4.83 3.48
CA ILE A 15 -1.16 -5.31 3.62
C ILE A 15 -1.29 -6.29 4.78
N GLY A 16 -0.39 -7.27 4.88
CA GLY A 16 -0.39 -8.26 5.94
C GLY A 16 -0.29 -7.63 7.34
N LYS A 17 0.56 -6.61 7.47
CA LYS A 17 0.72 -5.87 8.73
C LYS A 17 -0.39 -4.85 8.98
N TYR A 18 -0.87 -4.18 7.94
CA TYR A 18 -1.87 -3.12 8.02
C TYR A 18 -3.03 -3.39 7.04
N PRO A 19 -3.98 -4.29 7.37
CA PRO A 19 -5.09 -4.62 6.45
C PRO A 19 -5.96 -3.42 6.03
N SER A 20 -5.95 -2.34 6.80
CA SER A 20 -6.62 -1.08 6.45
C SER A 20 -6.05 -0.37 5.22
N THR A 21 -4.88 -0.79 4.73
CA THR A 21 -4.23 -0.26 3.53
C THR A 21 -4.76 -0.87 2.24
N GLU A 22 -5.41 -2.04 2.30
CA GLU A 22 -5.93 -2.76 1.14
C GLU A 22 -6.85 -1.91 0.24
N PRO A 23 -7.78 -1.07 0.77
CA PRO A 23 -8.60 -0.19 -0.06
C PRO A 23 -7.79 0.87 -0.81
N VAL A 24 -6.67 1.33 -0.26
CA VAL A 24 -5.78 2.31 -0.90
C VAL A 24 -5.07 1.66 -2.09
N PHE A 25 -4.53 0.45 -1.91
CA PHE A 25 -3.95 -0.31 -3.02
C PHE A 25 -4.99 -0.62 -4.11
N LYS A 26 -6.21 -1.02 -3.75
CA LYS A 26 -7.32 -1.23 -4.72
C LYS A 26 -7.64 0.03 -5.52
N LYS A 27 -7.59 1.20 -4.87
CA LYS A 27 -7.88 2.49 -5.50
C LYS A 27 -6.83 2.86 -6.54
N HIS A 28 -5.54 2.67 -6.23
CA HIS A 28 -4.43 3.14 -7.08
C HIS A 28 -3.93 2.08 -8.07
N PHE A 29 -3.92 0.79 -7.69
CA PHE A 29 -3.37 -0.31 -8.52
C PHE A 29 -4.47 -1.18 -9.14
N GLY A 30 -5.74 -0.86 -8.85
CA GLY A 30 -6.90 -1.56 -9.38
C GLY A 30 -7.25 -2.84 -8.61
N LYS A 31 -8.38 -3.44 -8.99
CA LYS A 31 -9.00 -4.57 -8.27
C LYS A 31 -8.22 -5.89 -8.40
N GLY A 32 -7.35 -6.01 -9.39
CA GLY A 32 -6.58 -7.22 -9.72
C GLY A 32 -5.16 -7.29 -9.13
N CYS A 33 -4.66 -6.23 -8.50
CA CYS A 33 -3.31 -6.17 -7.93
C CYS A 33 -3.01 -7.40 -7.03
N PHE A 34 -3.98 -7.78 -6.19
CA PHE A 34 -3.86 -8.91 -5.23
C PHE A 34 -3.88 -10.31 -5.87
N THR A 35 -4.26 -10.42 -7.15
CA THR A 35 -4.22 -11.69 -7.89
C THR A 35 -2.92 -11.86 -8.66
N CYS A 36 -2.08 -10.83 -8.72
CA CYS A 36 -0.76 -10.92 -9.33
C CYS A 36 0.21 -11.58 -8.33
N PRO A 37 0.89 -12.69 -8.70
CA PRO A 37 1.97 -13.28 -7.90
C PRO A 37 3.06 -12.26 -7.53
N GLY A 38 3.22 -11.20 -8.33
CA GLY A 38 4.19 -10.12 -8.12
C GLY A 38 3.93 -9.26 -6.89
N SER A 39 2.67 -9.10 -6.46
CA SER A 39 2.30 -8.24 -5.32
C SER A 39 2.93 -8.65 -3.98
N ASN A 40 3.36 -9.91 -3.85
CA ASN A 40 4.08 -10.41 -2.68
C ASN A 40 5.59 -10.12 -2.70
N ASN A 41 6.14 -9.69 -3.84
CA ASN A 41 7.56 -9.50 -4.06
C ASN A 41 7.92 -8.10 -4.59
N GLU A 42 6.93 -7.25 -4.88
CA GLU A 42 7.15 -5.91 -5.41
C GLU A 42 7.01 -4.83 -4.32
N ASP A 43 7.86 -3.81 -4.41
CA ASP A 43 7.74 -2.60 -3.58
C ASP A 43 6.64 -1.66 -4.11
N ILE A 44 6.23 -0.73 -3.26
CA ILE A 44 5.15 0.22 -3.57
C ILE A 44 5.54 1.13 -4.73
N ALA A 45 6.81 1.52 -4.85
CA ALA A 45 7.28 2.39 -5.93
C ALA A 45 7.16 1.72 -7.31
N PHE A 46 7.53 0.45 -7.41
CA PHE A 46 7.39 -0.36 -8.60
C PHE A 46 5.92 -0.59 -8.95
N GLY A 47 5.10 -0.96 -7.97
CA GLY A 47 3.65 -1.09 -8.17
C GLY A 47 3.03 0.22 -8.70
N ALA A 48 3.41 1.36 -8.12
CA ALA A 48 2.96 2.67 -8.60
C ALA A 48 3.41 2.97 -10.03
N MET A 49 4.66 2.64 -10.39
CA MET A 49 5.16 2.78 -11.76
C MET A 49 4.37 1.92 -12.75
N MET A 50 4.16 0.64 -12.44
CA MET A 50 3.45 -0.32 -13.32
C MET A 50 1.99 0.07 -13.55
N HIS A 51 1.38 0.70 -12.57
CA HIS A 51 -0.02 1.16 -12.61
C HIS A 51 -0.16 2.66 -12.93
N ASN A 52 0.93 3.32 -13.30
CA ASN A 52 0.97 4.74 -13.65
C ASN A 52 0.33 5.65 -12.58
N ALA A 53 0.54 5.30 -11.30
CA ALA A 53 0.05 5.99 -10.12
C ALA A 53 1.15 6.87 -9.49
N ASP A 54 0.73 7.92 -8.78
CA ASP A 54 1.65 8.77 -8.01
C ASP A 54 2.04 8.08 -6.69
N VAL A 55 3.29 7.63 -6.61
CA VAL A 55 3.85 6.94 -5.44
C VAL A 55 3.74 7.77 -4.16
N GLU A 56 3.90 9.09 -4.22
CA GLU A 56 3.85 9.95 -3.04
C GLU A 56 2.40 10.06 -2.54
N ALA A 57 1.44 10.14 -3.45
CA ALA A 57 0.02 10.11 -3.10
C ALA A 57 -0.39 8.76 -2.48
N VAL A 58 0.12 7.65 -3.02
CA VAL A 58 -0.12 6.30 -2.48
C VAL A 58 0.40 6.20 -1.04
N VAL A 59 1.69 6.50 -0.82
CA VAL A 59 2.32 6.41 0.51
C VAL A 59 1.61 7.29 1.54
N ARG A 60 1.22 8.51 1.16
CA ARG A 60 0.45 9.40 2.03
C ARG A 60 -0.88 8.76 2.45
N GLU A 61 -1.68 8.28 1.49
CA GLU A 61 -2.98 7.68 1.78
C GLU A 61 -2.87 6.37 2.60
N LEU A 62 -1.81 5.59 2.38
CA LEU A 62 -1.51 4.40 3.19
C LEU A 62 -1.28 4.78 4.67
N ASN A 63 -0.44 5.78 4.91
CA ASN A 63 -0.17 6.27 6.26
C ASN A 63 -1.42 6.87 6.92
N GLU A 64 -2.24 7.61 6.18
CA GLU A 64 -3.53 8.09 6.67
C GLU A 64 -4.47 6.94 7.06
N ALA A 65 -4.53 5.87 6.26
CA ALA A 65 -5.37 4.71 6.54
C ALA A 65 -4.96 4.00 7.84
N VAL A 66 -3.64 3.88 8.08
CA VAL A 66 -3.10 3.34 9.33
C VAL A 66 -3.47 4.24 10.53
N ASN A 67 -3.31 5.55 10.39
CA ASN A 67 -3.58 6.49 11.49
C ASN A 67 -5.08 6.67 11.79
N ARG A 68 -5.98 6.60 10.78
CA ARG A 68 -7.43 6.64 10.98
C ARG A 68 -7.98 5.45 11.77
N LYS A 69 -7.28 4.31 11.80
CA LYS A 69 -7.64 3.20 12.69
C LYS A 69 -7.25 3.46 14.15
N LYS A 70 -6.12 4.14 14.40
CA LYS A 70 -5.66 4.44 15.77
C LYS A 70 -6.63 5.33 16.55
N THR A 71 -7.45 6.13 15.86
CA THR A 71 -8.42 7.05 16.48
C THR A 71 -9.84 6.50 16.61
N ARG A 72 -10.11 5.29 16.09
CA ARG A 72 -11.42 4.62 16.16
C ARG A 72 -11.40 3.39 17.10
N GLY A 73 -10.40 3.30 17.97
CA GLY A 73 -10.29 2.30 19.03
C GLY A 73 -10.57 2.93 20.39
#